data_AF-D9CGC5-F1
#
_entry.id   AF-D9CGC5-F1
#
_cell.length_a   1.000
_cell.length_b   1.000
_cell.length_c   1.000
_cell.angle_alpha   90.00
_cell.angle_beta   90.00
_cell.angle_gamma   90.00
#
_symmetry.space_group_name_H-M   'P 1'
#
loop_
_entity.id
_entity.type
_entity.pdbx_description
1 polymer ?
#
loop_
_entity_poly.entity_id
_entity_poly.type
_entity_poly.pdbx_seq_one_letter_code
_entity_poly.pdbx_strand_id
1 'polypeptide(L)' 'MPYPKKVKVPVRITVTLDKNQYDTIMELAEKQHKAFADIVRLIIDEYLKNHNLIAQ' A
#
# COMPACT_ATOMS: atom_id res chain seq x y z
N MET A 1 10.84 22.76 -25.34
CA MET A 1 9.94 21.61 -25.04
C MET A 1 9.70 21.61 -23.53
N PRO A 2 8.49 21.90 -23.03
CA PRO A 2 8.23 21.83 -21.59
C PRO A 2 8.25 20.36 -21.15
N TYR A 3 9.12 20.04 -20.19
CA TYR A 3 9.27 18.69 -19.64
C TYR A 3 7.94 18.20 -19.05
N PRO A 4 7.50 16.96 -19.33
CA PRO A 4 6.30 16.43 -18.74
C PRO A 4 6.51 16.31 -17.22
N LYS A 5 5.73 17.07 -16.44
CA LYS A 5 5.59 16.87 -15.00
C LYS A 5 5.29 15.38 -14.79
N LYS A 6 6.07 14.69 -13.97
CA LYS A 6 5.73 13.33 -13.49
C LYS A 6 4.46 13.43 -12.66
N VAL A 7 3.31 13.42 -13.32
CA VAL A 7 2.00 13.36 -12.66
C VAL A 7 1.97 11.98 -12.02
N LYS A 8 2.04 11.91 -10.68
CA LYS A 8 1.78 10.66 -9.95
C LYS A 8 0.32 10.32 -10.16
N VAL A 9 0.01 9.61 -11.24
CA VAL A 9 -1.34 9.16 -11.51
C VAL A 9 -1.70 8.16 -10.41
N PRO A 10 -2.81 8.34 -9.67
CA PRO A 10 -3.23 7.38 -8.67
C PRO A 10 -3.63 6.08 -9.39
N VAL A 11 -2.76 5.07 -9.33
CA VAL A 11 -3.05 3.74 -9.86
C VAL A 11 -3.98 3.04 -8.87
N ARG A 12 -5.17 2.66 -9.34
CA ARG A 12 -6.09 1.80 -8.57
C ARG A 12 -5.65 0.36 -8.74
N ILE A 13 -5.49 -0.34 -7.64
CA ILE A 13 -5.12 -1.76 -7.61
C ILE A 13 -6.25 -2.49 -6.90
N THR A 14 -6.73 -3.58 -7.51
CA THR A 14 -7.66 -4.51 -6.89
C THR A 14 -6.90 -5.79 -6.58
N VAL A 15 -6.96 -6.24 -5.34
CA VAL A 15 -6.33 -7.46 -4.86
C VAL A 15 -7.37 -8.34 -4.21
N THR A 16 -7.34 -9.62 -4.55
CA THR A 16 -8.16 -10.64 -3.90
C THR A 16 -7.39 -11.17 -2.71
N LEU A 17 -7.99 -11.09 -1.53
CA LEU A 17 -7.39 -11.49 -0.26
C LEU A 17 -8.32 -12.50 0.41
N ASP A 18 -7.74 -13.43 1.17
CA ASP A 18 -8.51 -14.30 2.05
C ASP A 18 -9.22 -13.50 3.14
N LYS A 19 -10.40 -13.95 3.54
CA LYS A 19 -11.25 -13.24 4.51
C LYS A 19 -10.50 -12.95 5.81
N ASN A 20 -9.75 -13.93 6.33
CA ASN A 20 -8.96 -13.77 7.55
C ASN A 20 -7.89 -12.66 7.44
N GLN A 21 -7.25 -12.52 6.27
CA GLN A 21 -6.25 -11.47 6.05
C GLN A 21 -6.93 -10.10 5.93
N TYR A 22 -8.07 -10.03 5.25
CA TYR A 22 -8.86 -8.81 5.17
C TYR A 22 -9.30 -8.33 6.55
N ASP A 23 -9.88 -9.21 7.38
CA ASP A 23 -10.31 -8.90 8.74
C ASP A 23 -9.13 -8.39 9.58
N THR A 24 -7.97 -9.05 9.51
CA THR A 24 -6.75 -8.63 10.23
C THR A 24 -6.30 -7.21 9.84
N ILE A 25 -6.28 -6.91 8.54
CA ILE A 25 -5.89 -5.58 8.04
C ILE A 25 -6.92 -4.53 8.42
N MET A 26 -8.21 -4.90 8.41
CA MET A 26 -9.31 -4.03 8.80
C MET A 26 -9.26 -3.69 10.30
N GLU A 27 -9.03 -4.67 11.17
CA GLU A 27 -8.83 -4.44 12.60
C GLU A 27 -7.61 -3.54 12.89
N LEU A 28 -6.51 -3.71 12.14
CA LEU A 28 -5.34 -2.83 12.24
C LEU A 28 -5.64 -1.40 11.79
N ALA A 29 -6.47 -1.24 10.75
CA ALA A 29 -6.90 0.06 10.26
C ALA A 29 -7.78 0.78 11.29
N GLU A 30 -8.71 0.08 11.91
CA GLU A 30 -9.55 0.61 12.99
C GLU A 30 -8.73 1.03 14.20
N LYS A 31 -7.80 0.18 14.66
CA LYS A 31 -6.92 0.49 15.81
C LYS A 31 -6.05 1.72 15.60
N GLN A 32 -5.65 2.01 14.36
CA GLN A 32 -4.79 3.15 14.03
C GLN A 32 -5.55 4.37 13.53
N HIS A 33 -6.90 4.32 13.45
CA HIS A 33 -7.73 5.36 12.82
C HIS A 33 -7.24 5.75 11.42
N LYS A 34 -6.79 4.77 10.63
CA LYS A 34 -6.27 4.97 9.27
C LYS A 34 -7.18 4.28 8.25
N ALA A 35 -7.14 4.76 7.00
CA ALA A 35 -7.84 4.06 5.94
C ALA A 35 -7.16 2.70 5.66
N PHE A 36 -7.97 1.70 5.29
CA PHE A 36 -7.48 0.38 4.89
C PHE A 36 -6.35 0.49 3.84
N ALA A 37 -6.51 1.38 2.85
CA ALA A 37 -5.52 1.62 1.81
C ALA A 37 -4.17 2.14 2.33
N ASP A 38 -4.18 2.92 3.43
CA ASP A 38 -2.94 3.42 4.05
C ASP A 38 -2.21 2.31 4.80
N ILE A 39 -2.95 1.42 5.48
CA ILE A 39 -2.35 0.23 6.12
C ILE A 39 -1.77 -0.72 5.07
N VAL A 40 -2.51 -0.99 3.98
CA VAL A 40 -2.00 -1.83 2.89
C VAL A 40 -0.75 -1.22 2.27
N ARG A 41 -0.71 0.11 2.07
CA ARG A 41 0.50 0.80 1.62
C ARG A 41 1.68 0.63 2.58
N LEU A 42 1.44 0.76 3.88
CA LEU A 42 2.49 0.56 4.90
C LEU A 42 3.04 -0.87 4.86
N ILE A 43 2.17 -1.87 4.78
CA ILE A 43 2.57 -3.28 4.70
C ILE A 43 3.40 -3.52 3.43
N ILE A 44 2.96 -3.00 2.28
CA ILE A 44 3.70 -3.13 1.02
C ILE A 44 5.05 -2.40 1.11
N ASP A 45 5.09 -1.20 1.68
CA ASP A 45 6.32 -0.42 1.84
C ASP A 45 7.33 -1.14 2.75
N GLU A 46 6.88 -1.70 3.88
CA GLU A 46 7.71 -2.52 4.76
C GLU A 46 8.15 -3.82 4.08
N TYR A 47 7.28 -4.48 3.31
CA TYR A 47 7.63 -5.67 2.56
C TYR A 47 8.71 -5.38 1.51
N LEU A 48 8.56 -4.30 0.74
CA LEU A 48 9.53 -3.88 -0.27
C LEU A 48 10.88 -3.47 0.35
N LYS A 49 10.85 -2.82 1.52
CA LYS A 49 12.05 -2.50 2.30
C LYS A 49 12.75 -3.75 2.81
N ASN A 50 12.01 -4.70 3.39
CA ASN A 50 12.57 -5.95 3.91
C ASN A 50 13.11 -6.87 2.81
N HIS A 51 12.49 -6.85 1.63
CA HIS A 51 12.95 -7.62 0.46
C HIS A 51 14.01 -6.91 -0.38
N ASN A 52 14.52 -5.76 0.07
CA ASN A 52 15.61 -5.02 -0.55
C ASN A 52 15.40 -4.67 -2.05
N LEU A 53 14.15 -4.64 -2.52
CA LEU A 53 13.79 -4.30 -3.92
C LEU A 53 13.90 -2.80 -4.21
N ILE A 54 14.20 -1.99 -3.19
CA ILE A 54 14.48 -0.55 -3.29
C ILE A 54 15.99 -0.26 -3.10
N ALA A 55 16.80 -1.29 -2.82
CA ALA A 55 18.24 -1.18 -2.68
C ALA A 55 18.95 -1.76 -3.91
N GLN A 56 18.84 -1.06 -5.05
CA GLN A 56 19.94 -0.84 -6.00
C GLN A 56 19.58 0.26 -6.99
#